data_AF-A0A098EJM7-F1
#
_entry.id   AF-A0A098EJM7-F1
#
_cell.length_a   1.000
_cell.length_b   1.000
_cell.length_c   1.000
_cell.angle_alpha   90.00
_cell.angle_beta   90.00
_cell.angle_gamma   90.00
#
_symmetry.space_group_name_H-M   'P 1'
#
loop_
_entity.id
_entity.type
_entity.pdbx_description
1 polymer ?
#
loop_
_entity_poly.entity_id
_entity_poly.type
_entity_poly.pdbx_seq_one_letter_code
_entity_poly.pdbx_strand_id
1 'polypeptide(L)'
;MKKFPMISAAALALTLLVSPAQAATDLPASHGFYDEMTYLVNKGVISGYEDGTIKPDKIVTRAEAAIMIGKLKNFKGTQTSTNFKDVSKSQKASGYIAEAAKAGYISGYPDGTFKPYAPITRGDMSIILDLTFNIFNGVGASFSDVSPNMKSYNAIATMVSGNITAGYSDNTFRPNQAITRGQLAAFMSRVLEPKFKNDTHMANSYLRDKTKIYSYSTKQGTATLKFEEVPVIEGNDFGFMWVTRTDWNSATTLLVENETKDALIYGLPYSEAETEIVYPIQVGKTFENGLGERYTSTITGVNKTVNTPYKKFTNAVEITIESGEKYYMVEGYGSVKSLDAKGETVSELSSVK
;
A
#
# COMPACT_ATOMS: atom_id res chain seq x y z
N MET A 1 47.98 -41.77 51.04
CA MET A 1 47.67 -40.81 49.95
C MET A 1 47.94 -41.48 48.61
N LYS A 2 46.92 -41.67 47.77
CA LYS A 2 47.03 -41.74 46.30
C LYS A 2 45.60 -41.56 45.75
N LYS A 3 45.39 -40.43 45.08
CA LYS A 3 44.09 -39.90 44.61
C LYS A 3 43.69 -40.63 43.33
N PHE A 4 42.43 -41.06 43.24
CA PHE A 4 41.79 -41.47 41.97
C PHE A 4 41.24 -40.22 41.25
N PRO A 5 41.39 -40.09 39.92
CA PRO A 5 40.79 -38.98 39.20
C PRO A 5 39.31 -39.27 38.92
N MET A 6 38.50 -38.26 39.23
CA MET A 6 37.07 -38.18 38.96
C MET A 6 36.88 -37.81 37.48
N ILE A 7 36.33 -38.70 36.67
CA ILE A 7 35.94 -38.40 35.28
C ILE A 7 34.56 -37.74 35.35
N SER A 8 34.53 -36.42 35.12
CA SER A 8 33.29 -35.66 34.90
C SER A 8 32.71 -36.02 33.54
N ALA A 9 31.51 -36.59 33.52
CA ALA A 9 30.70 -36.72 32.31
C ALA A 9 30.11 -35.36 31.95
N ALA A 10 30.65 -34.71 30.91
CA ALA A 10 30.06 -33.53 30.32
C ALA A 10 28.80 -33.93 29.54
N ALA A 11 27.62 -33.55 30.04
CA ALA A 11 26.36 -33.66 29.31
C ALA A 11 26.37 -32.66 28.15
N LEU A 12 26.60 -33.15 26.93
CA LEU A 12 26.49 -32.38 25.71
C LEU A 12 25.00 -32.14 25.42
N ALA A 13 24.48 -30.98 25.81
CA ALA A 13 23.15 -30.54 25.40
C ALA A 13 23.17 -30.23 23.90
N LEU A 14 22.72 -31.19 23.09
CA LEU A 14 22.52 -31.04 21.66
C LEU A 14 21.33 -30.09 21.45
N THR A 15 21.59 -28.80 21.31
CA THR A 15 20.58 -27.85 20.81
C THR A 15 20.34 -28.18 19.34
N LEU A 16 19.23 -28.84 19.05
CA LEU A 16 18.76 -29.00 17.67
C LEU A 16 18.45 -27.61 17.12
N LEU A 17 19.37 -27.07 16.32
CA LEU A 17 19.10 -25.96 15.44
C LEU A 17 18.09 -26.45 14.41
N VAL A 18 16.81 -26.19 14.67
CA VAL A 18 15.75 -26.40 13.67
C VAL A 18 16.11 -25.53 12.47
N SER A 19 16.41 -26.19 11.35
CA SER A 19 16.72 -25.51 10.10
C SER A 19 15.47 -24.71 9.65
N PRO A 20 15.60 -23.46 9.19
CA PRO A 20 14.47 -22.61 8.81
C PRO A 20 13.62 -23.18 7.66
N ALA A 21 14.08 -24.23 6.98
CA ALA A 21 13.40 -24.88 5.87
C ALA A 21 12.18 -25.74 6.26
N GLN A 22 11.97 -26.04 7.55
CA GLN A 22 10.79 -26.79 8.02
C GLN A 22 9.63 -25.87 8.45
N ALA A 23 9.83 -24.56 8.47
CA ALA A 23 8.80 -23.60 8.85
C ALA A 23 7.90 -23.31 7.63
N ALA A 24 6.60 -23.55 7.79
CA ALA A 24 5.51 -23.19 6.87
C ALA A 24 5.16 -24.19 5.74
N THR A 25 4.88 -25.45 6.07
CA THR A 25 4.14 -26.35 5.15
C THR A 25 2.74 -25.80 4.79
N ASP A 26 2.20 -24.88 5.58
CA ASP A 26 0.89 -24.26 5.41
C ASP A 26 0.91 -22.88 4.71
N LEU A 27 2.06 -22.44 4.20
CA LEU A 27 2.18 -21.26 3.34
C LEU A 27 2.81 -21.65 1.99
N PRO A 28 2.09 -22.37 1.12
CA PRO A 28 2.60 -22.72 -0.20
C PRO A 28 2.76 -21.48 -1.09
N ALA A 29 3.68 -21.52 -2.05
CA ALA A 29 3.89 -20.43 -3.03
C ALA A 29 2.62 -20.06 -3.83
N SER A 30 1.65 -20.98 -3.92
CA SER A 30 0.34 -20.75 -4.54
C SER A 30 -0.65 -19.98 -3.66
N HIS A 31 -0.32 -19.73 -2.39
CA HIS A 31 -1.18 -19.01 -1.47
C HIS A 31 -1.21 -17.51 -1.82
N GLY A 32 -2.39 -16.90 -1.87
CA GLY A 32 -2.57 -15.53 -2.37
C GLY A 32 -1.89 -14.41 -1.57
N PHE A 33 -1.35 -14.71 -0.39
CA PHE A 33 -0.56 -13.79 0.44
C PHE A 33 0.87 -14.28 0.69
N TYR A 34 1.37 -15.22 -0.14
CA TYR A 34 2.69 -15.84 0.05
C TYR A 34 3.82 -14.80 0.10
N ASP A 35 3.86 -13.89 -0.87
CA ASP A 35 4.96 -12.92 -0.99
C ASP A 35 4.95 -11.91 0.17
N GLU A 36 3.78 -11.38 0.53
CA GLU A 36 3.64 -10.43 1.63
C GLU A 36 3.97 -11.06 2.98
N MET A 37 3.53 -12.30 3.21
CA MET A 37 3.85 -13.02 4.44
C MET A 37 5.33 -13.38 4.51
N THR A 38 5.91 -13.89 3.42
CA THR A 38 7.34 -14.21 3.36
C THR A 38 8.21 -12.97 3.61
N TYR A 39 7.82 -11.83 3.05
CA TYR A 39 8.49 -10.56 3.30
C TYR A 39 8.47 -10.17 4.79
N LEU A 40 7.31 -10.28 5.45
CA LEU A 40 7.21 -9.95 6.88
C LEU A 40 7.83 -11.00 7.80
N VAL A 41 7.93 -12.27 7.37
CA VAL A 41 8.71 -13.30 8.05
C VAL A 41 10.19 -12.96 8.00
N ASN A 42 10.70 -12.60 6.82
CA ASN A 42 12.10 -12.20 6.66
C ASN A 42 12.46 -10.93 7.44
N LYS A 43 11.50 -10.02 7.64
CA LYS A 43 11.63 -8.85 8.53
C LYS A 43 11.47 -9.17 10.02
N GLY A 44 11.17 -10.43 10.40
CA GLY A 44 10.94 -10.83 11.79
C GLY A 44 9.63 -10.33 12.42
N VAL A 45 8.77 -9.68 11.62
CA VAL A 45 7.46 -9.15 12.03
C VAL A 45 6.47 -10.29 12.26
N ILE A 46 6.47 -11.24 11.34
CA ILE A 46 5.66 -12.45 11.42
C ILE A 46 6.55 -13.59 11.91
N SER A 47 6.13 -14.27 12.97
CA SER A 47 6.69 -15.54 13.40
C SER A 47 5.65 -16.65 13.26
N GLY A 48 6.11 -17.88 13.04
CA GLY A 48 5.26 -19.06 13.13
C GLY A 48 4.76 -19.34 14.54
N TYR A 49 3.84 -20.28 14.64
CA TYR A 49 3.35 -20.84 15.90
C TYR A 49 4.29 -21.95 16.39
N GLU A 50 4.11 -22.37 17.64
CA GLU A 50 4.94 -23.42 18.26
C GLU A 50 4.85 -24.76 17.53
N ASP A 51 3.77 -24.99 16.78
CA ASP A 51 3.55 -26.16 15.94
C ASP A 51 4.26 -26.09 14.57
N GLY A 52 5.05 -25.03 14.32
CA GLY A 52 5.82 -24.84 13.08
C GLY A 52 5.03 -24.23 11.90
N THR A 53 3.75 -23.91 12.10
CA THR A 53 2.87 -23.35 11.07
C THR A 53 2.85 -21.81 11.06
N ILE A 54 2.43 -21.19 9.96
CA ILE A 54 2.27 -19.73 9.83
C ILE A 54 0.81 -19.29 10.01
N LYS A 55 -0.15 -20.16 9.70
CA LYS A 55 -1.62 -19.99 9.74
C LYS A 55 -2.10 -18.75 8.98
N PRO A 56 -1.90 -18.66 7.65
CA PRO A 56 -2.28 -17.49 6.87
C PRO A 56 -3.77 -17.16 6.97
N ASP A 57 -4.64 -18.17 6.98
CA ASP A 57 -6.10 -17.98 7.00
C ASP A 57 -6.70 -17.83 8.40
N LYS A 58 -5.88 -17.91 9.44
CA LYS A 58 -6.36 -17.74 10.82
C LYS A 58 -6.76 -16.28 11.05
N ILE A 59 -7.92 -16.09 11.67
CA ILE A 59 -8.37 -14.79 12.16
C ILE A 59 -7.41 -14.26 13.23
N VAL A 60 -7.02 -12.99 13.07
CA VAL A 60 -6.07 -12.32 13.95
C VAL A 60 -6.79 -11.69 15.13
N THR A 61 -6.25 -11.89 16.34
CA THR A 61 -6.74 -11.17 17.52
C THR A 61 -6.12 -9.77 17.62
N ARG A 62 -6.77 -8.86 18.36
CA ARG A 62 -6.23 -7.52 18.63
C ARG A 62 -4.83 -7.57 19.28
N ALA A 63 -4.57 -8.56 20.15
CA ALA A 63 -3.25 -8.77 20.75
C ALA A 63 -2.20 -9.25 19.72
N GLU A 64 -2.55 -10.17 18.82
CA GLU A 64 -1.66 -10.62 17.75
C GLU A 64 -1.32 -9.47 16.80
N ALA A 65 -2.29 -8.62 16.46
CA ALA A 65 -2.07 -7.42 15.66
C ALA A 65 -1.12 -6.43 16.37
N ALA A 66 -1.31 -6.19 17.69
CA ALA A 66 -0.41 -5.33 18.47
C ALA A 66 1.02 -5.86 18.51
N ILE A 67 1.22 -7.19 18.60
CA ILE A 67 2.55 -7.82 18.50
C ILE A 67 3.16 -7.55 17.13
N MET A 68 2.42 -7.75 16.05
CA MET A 68 2.93 -7.54 14.68
C MET A 68 3.30 -6.07 14.43
N ILE A 69 2.45 -5.12 14.84
CA ILE A 69 2.75 -3.69 14.77
C ILE A 69 3.97 -3.34 15.62
N GLY A 70 4.03 -3.84 16.86
CA GLY A 70 5.15 -3.55 17.75
C GLY A 70 6.48 -4.09 17.22
N LYS A 71 6.50 -5.31 16.68
CA LYS A 71 7.68 -5.85 16.00
C LYS A 71 8.09 -5.02 14.79
N LEU A 72 7.12 -4.60 13.97
CA LEU A 72 7.38 -3.73 12.82
C LEU A 72 7.98 -2.37 13.22
N LYS A 73 7.59 -1.84 14.38
CA LYS A 73 8.13 -0.60 14.96
C LYS A 73 9.34 -0.82 15.87
N ASN A 74 9.92 -2.02 15.88
CA ASN A 74 11.08 -2.41 16.70
C ASN A 74 10.89 -2.17 18.21
N PHE A 75 9.66 -2.30 18.71
CA PHE A 75 9.36 -2.27 20.14
C PHE A 75 9.96 -3.48 20.86
N LYS A 76 10.33 -3.27 22.13
CA LYS A 76 10.98 -4.33 22.91
C LYS A 76 10.03 -5.48 23.22
N GLY A 77 8.75 -5.18 23.43
CA GLY A 77 7.73 -6.15 23.78
C GLY A 77 7.91 -6.76 25.17
N THR A 78 8.78 -6.19 26.02
CA THR A 78 8.99 -6.68 27.38
C THR A 78 7.68 -6.62 28.16
N GLN A 79 7.25 -7.76 28.68
CA GLN A 79 6.00 -7.89 29.42
C GLN A 79 5.90 -6.88 30.57
N THR A 80 4.86 -6.05 30.55
CA THR A 80 4.69 -4.92 31.47
C THR A 80 3.22 -4.72 31.83
N SER A 81 2.97 -4.00 32.91
CA SER A 81 1.61 -3.61 33.28
C SER A 81 1.06 -2.62 32.24
N THR A 82 -0.23 -2.73 31.94
CA THR A 82 -0.91 -1.84 31.00
C THR A 82 -1.98 -1.02 31.72
N ASN A 83 -2.48 0.02 31.05
CA ASN A 83 -3.64 0.78 31.53
C ASN A 83 -4.98 0.09 31.25
N PHE A 84 -4.97 -1.09 30.62
CA PHE A 84 -6.17 -1.84 30.24
C PHE A 84 -6.48 -2.92 31.28
N LYS A 85 -7.72 -2.92 31.77
CA LYS A 85 -8.17 -3.80 32.87
C LYS A 85 -8.08 -5.29 32.54
N ASP A 86 -8.13 -5.65 31.26
CA ASP A 86 -8.14 -7.01 30.75
C ASP A 86 -6.80 -7.47 30.15
N VAL A 87 -5.74 -6.66 30.28
CA VAL A 87 -4.39 -7.00 29.82
C VAL A 87 -3.44 -7.02 31.02
N SER A 88 -3.25 -8.21 31.59
CA SER A 88 -2.32 -8.43 32.70
C SER A 88 -0.86 -8.41 32.22
N LYS A 89 0.06 -8.09 33.14
CA LYS A 89 1.50 -8.10 32.86
C LYS A 89 1.99 -9.43 32.27
N SER A 90 1.45 -10.56 32.73
CA SER A 90 1.83 -11.91 32.30
C SER A 90 1.37 -12.30 30.89
N GLN A 91 0.53 -11.49 30.21
CA GLN A 91 0.18 -11.76 28.82
C GLN A 91 1.36 -11.45 27.89
N LYS A 92 1.60 -12.31 26.89
CA LYS A 92 2.72 -12.16 25.94
C LYS A 92 2.67 -10.83 25.16
N ALA A 93 1.47 -10.31 24.91
CA ALA A 93 1.27 -9.06 24.17
C ALA A 93 1.38 -7.80 25.05
N SER A 94 1.48 -7.92 26.38
CA SER A 94 1.33 -6.77 27.30
C SER A 94 2.34 -5.64 27.05
N GLY A 95 3.60 -6.00 26.78
CA GLY A 95 4.66 -5.05 26.40
C GLY A 95 4.33 -4.29 25.11
N TYR A 96 4.02 -5.03 24.06
CA TYR A 96 3.67 -4.46 22.76
C TYR A 96 2.41 -3.58 22.81
N ILE A 97 1.39 -4.01 23.55
CA ILE A 97 0.16 -3.23 23.76
C ILE A 97 0.49 -1.93 24.51
N ALA A 98 1.31 -1.98 25.56
CA ALA A 98 1.70 -0.79 26.31
C ALA A 98 2.50 0.20 25.46
N GLU A 99 3.50 -0.29 24.71
CA GLU A 99 4.34 0.54 23.83
C GLU A 99 3.53 1.15 22.68
N ALA A 100 2.66 0.36 22.02
CA ALA A 100 1.80 0.85 20.96
C ALA A 100 0.75 1.86 21.45
N ALA A 101 0.17 1.66 22.64
CA ALA A 101 -0.75 2.62 23.23
C ALA A 101 -0.04 3.92 23.60
N LYS A 102 1.18 3.83 24.16
CA LYS A 102 2.02 5.00 24.47
C LYS A 102 2.41 5.78 23.22
N ALA A 103 2.67 5.08 22.10
CA ALA A 103 2.98 5.69 20.81
C ALA A 103 1.75 6.26 20.09
N GLY A 104 0.54 6.04 20.60
CA GLY A 104 -0.71 6.50 19.98
C GLY A 104 -1.21 5.63 18.82
N TYR A 105 -0.60 4.47 18.56
CA TYR A 105 -0.96 3.60 17.44
C TYR A 105 -2.21 2.76 17.71
N ILE A 106 -2.50 2.49 18.98
CA ILE A 106 -3.69 1.74 19.40
C ILE A 106 -4.37 2.43 20.57
N SER A 107 -5.68 2.21 20.68
CA SER A 107 -6.48 2.64 21.82
C SER A 107 -7.38 1.49 22.33
N GLY A 108 -7.80 1.63 23.59
CA GLY A 108 -8.79 0.73 24.19
C GLY A 108 -10.21 1.26 24.04
N TYR A 109 -11.14 0.54 24.66
CA TYR A 109 -12.55 0.89 24.71
C TYR A 109 -12.84 1.85 25.89
N PRO A 110 -13.97 2.60 25.84
CA PRO A 110 -14.35 3.53 26.91
C PRO A 110 -14.52 2.88 28.30
N ASP A 111 -14.73 1.56 28.36
CA ASP A 111 -14.83 0.79 29.61
C ASP A 111 -13.45 0.53 30.29
N GLY A 112 -12.35 0.94 29.63
CA GLY A 112 -10.97 0.73 30.07
C GLY A 112 -10.40 -0.64 29.69
N THR A 113 -11.01 -1.35 28.75
CA THR A 113 -10.51 -2.64 28.22
C THR A 113 -9.80 -2.48 26.89
N PHE A 114 -8.94 -3.44 26.52
CA PHE A 114 -8.36 -3.55 25.18
C PHE A 114 -9.00 -4.65 24.33
N LYS A 115 -9.61 -5.66 24.96
CA LYS A 115 -10.18 -6.88 24.35
C LYS A 115 -9.14 -7.67 23.56
N PRO A 116 -8.04 -8.14 24.18
CA PRO A 116 -6.88 -8.71 23.49
C PRO A 116 -7.21 -9.94 22.64
N TYR A 117 -8.21 -10.73 23.03
CA TYR A 117 -8.61 -11.96 22.34
C TYR A 117 -9.74 -11.77 21.33
N ALA A 118 -10.32 -10.57 21.25
CA ALA A 118 -11.31 -10.28 20.22
C ALA A 118 -10.64 -10.23 18.83
N PRO A 119 -11.31 -10.70 17.77
CA PRO A 119 -10.86 -10.51 16.40
C PRO A 119 -10.62 -9.04 16.09
N ILE A 120 -9.55 -8.72 15.36
CA ILE A 120 -9.37 -7.39 14.80
C ILE A 120 -10.18 -7.27 13.50
N THR A 121 -10.93 -6.18 13.37
CA THR A 121 -11.71 -5.87 12.18
C THR A 121 -10.86 -5.14 11.14
N ARG A 122 -11.30 -5.17 9.88
CA ARG A 122 -10.62 -4.46 8.78
C ARG A 122 -10.60 -2.94 8.98
N GLY A 123 -11.66 -2.38 9.58
CA GLY A 123 -11.74 -0.97 9.96
C GLY A 123 -10.78 -0.62 11.09
N ASP A 124 -10.73 -1.42 12.15
CA ASP A 124 -9.80 -1.22 13.27
C ASP A 124 -8.33 -1.29 12.81
N MET A 125 -8.00 -2.29 11.97
CA MET A 125 -6.66 -2.40 11.40
C MET A 125 -6.30 -1.17 10.55
N SER A 126 -7.24 -0.63 9.77
CA SER A 126 -7.01 0.58 8.96
C SER A 126 -6.65 1.77 9.85
N ILE A 127 -7.40 1.98 10.94
CA ILE A 127 -7.09 3.02 11.94
C ILE A 127 -5.68 2.84 12.51
N ILE A 128 -5.32 1.61 12.89
CA ILE A 128 -4.01 1.34 13.47
C ILE A 128 -2.89 1.65 12.48
N LEU A 129 -3.01 1.23 11.22
CA LEU A 129 -1.98 1.50 10.22
C LEU A 129 -1.89 2.99 9.88
N ASP A 130 -3.02 3.67 9.76
CA ASP A 130 -3.07 5.11 9.55
C ASP A 130 -2.32 5.86 10.67
N LEU A 131 -2.63 5.56 11.93
CA LEU A 131 -1.94 6.13 13.10
C LEU A 131 -0.45 5.73 13.18
N THR A 132 -0.07 4.57 12.66
CA THR A 132 1.30 4.04 12.76
C THR A 132 2.25 4.62 11.72
N PHE A 133 1.71 4.95 10.54
CA PHE A 133 2.47 5.31 9.34
C PHE A 133 2.11 6.68 8.76
N ASN A 134 1.10 7.36 9.30
CA ASN A 134 0.66 8.68 8.87
C ASN A 134 0.51 8.75 7.34
N ILE A 135 -0.30 7.83 6.80
CA ILE A 135 -0.38 7.62 5.37
C ILE A 135 -1.06 8.84 4.73
N PHE A 136 -0.55 9.27 3.58
CA PHE A 136 -1.06 10.44 2.90
C PHE A 136 -2.55 10.32 2.55
N ASN A 137 -3.30 11.40 2.83
CA ASN A 137 -4.72 11.54 2.53
C ASN A 137 -4.93 12.04 1.08
N GLY A 138 -5.34 11.15 0.18
CA GLY A 138 -5.70 11.50 -1.19
C GLY A 138 -7.21 11.62 -1.42
N VAL A 139 -7.60 11.72 -2.69
CA VAL A 139 -9.01 11.74 -3.12
C VAL A 139 -9.58 10.33 -2.90
N GLY A 140 -10.46 10.20 -1.92
CA GLY A 140 -10.95 8.91 -1.43
C GLY A 140 -11.89 8.20 -2.40
N ALA A 141 -11.93 6.87 -2.31
CA ALA A 141 -13.01 6.07 -2.89
C ALA A 141 -14.21 6.02 -1.95
N SER A 142 -15.41 5.99 -2.51
CA SER A 142 -16.66 5.79 -1.74
C SER A 142 -17.07 4.33 -1.76
N PHE A 143 -17.30 3.75 -0.58
CA PHE A 143 -17.84 2.40 -0.43
C PHE A 143 -19.27 2.47 0.09
N SER A 144 -20.13 1.55 -0.35
CA SER A 144 -21.54 1.53 0.03
C SER A 144 -21.77 1.22 1.51
N ASP A 145 -20.78 0.62 2.18
CA ASP A 145 -20.84 0.20 3.58
C ASP A 145 -19.90 1.01 4.49
N VAL A 146 -19.39 2.16 4.01
CA VAL A 146 -18.54 3.07 4.78
C VAL A 146 -19.22 4.43 4.90
N SER A 147 -19.73 4.72 6.10
CA SER A 147 -20.38 6.00 6.40
C SER A 147 -19.36 7.04 6.90
N PRO A 148 -19.50 8.34 6.55
CA PRO A 148 -18.71 9.43 7.12
C PRO A 148 -18.71 9.51 8.66
N ASN A 149 -19.72 8.93 9.31
CA ASN A 149 -19.83 8.91 10.77
C ASN A 149 -19.06 7.73 11.43
N MET A 150 -18.48 6.82 10.65
CA MET A 150 -17.69 5.72 11.19
C MET A 150 -16.33 6.21 11.68
N LYS A 151 -15.85 5.67 12.81
CA LYS A 151 -14.51 5.97 13.34
C LYS A 151 -13.38 5.66 12.34
N SER A 152 -13.57 4.63 11.52
CA SER A 152 -12.60 4.20 10.51
C SER A 152 -12.73 4.95 9.19
N TYR A 153 -13.68 5.89 9.03
CA TYR A 153 -13.96 6.53 7.74
C TYR A 153 -12.70 7.16 7.11
N ASN A 154 -12.03 8.03 7.86
CA ASN A 154 -10.82 8.70 7.37
C ASN A 154 -9.72 7.68 7.07
N ALA A 155 -9.39 6.82 8.03
CA ALA A 155 -8.35 5.81 7.86
C ALA A 155 -8.60 4.89 6.64
N ILE A 156 -9.86 4.55 6.36
CA ILE A 156 -10.22 3.78 5.16
C ILE A 156 -9.94 4.58 3.89
N ALA A 157 -10.36 5.84 3.83
CA ALA A 157 -10.08 6.71 2.69
C ALA A 157 -8.57 6.87 2.47
N THR A 158 -7.80 6.98 3.56
CA THR A 158 -6.33 7.01 3.55
C THR A 158 -5.74 5.72 2.98
N MET A 159 -6.20 4.55 3.45
CA MET A 159 -5.70 3.26 2.95
C MET A 159 -5.92 3.10 1.44
N VAL A 160 -7.08 3.53 0.92
CA VAL A 160 -7.34 3.48 -0.52
C VAL A 160 -6.44 4.45 -1.27
N SER A 161 -6.35 5.68 -0.79
CA SER A 161 -5.53 6.72 -1.40
C SER A 161 -4.04 6.34 -1.46
N GLY A 162 -3.56 5.65 -0.43
CA GLY A 162 -2.18 5.16 -0.35
C GLY A 162 -1.92 3.87 -1.14
N ASN A 163 -2.89 3.39 -1.94
CA ASN A 163 -2.86 2.10 -2.62
C ASN A 163 -2.42 0.96 -1.68
N ILE A 164 -3.13 0.84 -0.55
CA ILE A 164 -3.00 -0.28 0.39
C ILE A 164 -4.17 -1.27 0.26
N THR A 165 -5.34 -0.79 -0.16
CA THR A 165 -6.48 -1.64 -0.50
C THR A 165 -7.42 -0.99 -1.51
N ALA A 166 -8.02 -1.82 -2.38
CA ALA A 166 -9.06 -1.42 -3.33
C ALA A 166 -10.50 -1.59 -2.81
N GLY A 167 -10.67 -2.28 -1.66
CA GLY A 167 -11.98 -2.86 -1.28
C GLY A 167 -12.34 -4.10 -2.10
N TYR A 168 -13.63 -4.39 -2.20
CA TYR A 168 -14.18 -5.56 -2.90
C TYR A 168 -14.91 -5.14 -4.18
N SER A 169 -15.06 -6.08 -5.11
CA SER A 169 -15.70 -5.86 -6.42
C SER A 169 -17.17 -5.44 -6.34
N ASP A 170 -17.83 -5.70 -5.20
CA ASP A 170 -19.21 -5.32 -4.89
C ASP A 170 -19.34 -3.89 -4.34
N ASN A 171 -18.29 -3.06 -4.45
CA ASN A 171 -18.21 -1.70 -3.91
C ASN A 171 -18.27 -1.63 -2.37
N THR A 172 -17.90 -2.70 -1.68
CA THR A 172 -17.81 -2.71 -0.21
C THR A 172 -16.37 -2.64 0.28
N PHE A 173 -16.19 -2.08 1.47
CA PHE A 173 -14.95 -2.17 2.23
C PHE A 173 -15.02 -3.28 3.29
N ARG A 174 -16.18 -3.58 3.83
CA ARG A 174 -16.42 -4.53 4.93
C ARG A 174 -15.67 -4.15 6.22
N PRO A 175 -15.89 -2.94 6.78
CA PRO A 175 -15.10 -2.42 7.90
C PRO A 175 -15.25 -3.25 9.18
N ASN A 176 -16.39 -3.92 9.37
CA ASN A 176 -16.68 -4.73 10.54
C ASN A 176 -16.23 -6.20 10.39
N GLN A 177 -15.73 -6.61 9.22
CA GLN A 177 -15.28 -7.98 8.99
C GLN A 177 -13.93 -8.22 9.68
N ALA A 178 -13.83 -9.35 10.39
CA ALA A 178 -12.55 -9.81 10.93
C ALA A 178 -11.58 -10.20 9.81
N ILE A 179 -10.29 -9.91 9.98
CA ILE A 179 -9.28 -10.21 8.96
C ILE A 179 -8.42 -11.43 9.31
N THR A 180 -7.99 -12.13 8.27
CA THR A 180 -7.01 -13.21 8.37
C THR A 180 -5.59 -12.65 8.54
N ARG A 181 -4.67 -13.52 8.93
CA ARG A 181 -3.27 -13.16 9.13
C ARG A 181 -2.56 -12.79 7.84
N GLY A 182 -2.89 -13.47 6.75
CA GLY A 182 -2.45 -13.12 5.40
C GLY A 182 -2.99 -11.76 4.95
N GLN A 183 -4.26 -11.46 5.24
CA GLN A 183 -4.80 -10.12 4.96
C GLN A 183 -4.10 -9.03 5.76
N LEU A 184 -3.86 -9.23 7.05
CA LEU A 184 -3.07 -8.27 7.85
C LEU A 184 -1.65 -8.09 7.29
N ALA A 185 -1.01 -9.19 6.87
CA ALA A 185 0.31 -9.15 6.24
C ALA A 185 0.32 -8.35 4.93
N ALA A 186 -0.72 -8.52 4.11
CA ALA A 186 -0.88 -7.78 2.85
C ALA A 186 -0.99 -6.27 3.12
N PHE A 187 -1.83 -5.87 4.07
CA PHE A 187 -1.92 -4.47 4.48
C PHE A 187 -0.60 -3.89 4.97
N MET A 188 0.06 -4.58 5.91
CA MET A 188 1.32 -4.10 6.48
C MET A 188 2.44 -4.02 5.44
N SER A 189 2.59 -5.02 4.57
CA SER A 189 3.62 -5.03 3.53
C SER A 189 3.38 -3.95 2.47
N ARG A 190 2.13 -3.69 2.08
CA ARG A 190 1.75 -2.58 1.19
C ARG A 190 2.09 -1.22 1.75
N VAL A 191 2.03 -1.03 3.06
CA VAL A 191 2.48 0.23 3.65
C VAL A 191 3.99 0.40 3.51
N LEU A 192 4.74 -0.69 3.52
CA LEU A 192 6.21 -0.67 3.61
C LEU A 192 6.94 -0.71 2.28
N GLU A 193 6.31 -1.20 1.21
CA GLU A 193 7.03 -1.50 -0.03
C GLU A 193 6.15 -1.28 -1.28
N PRO A 194 6.64 -0.49 -2.25
CA PRO A 194 5.95 -0.24 -3.53
C PRO A 194 5.51 -1.48 -4.28
N LYS A 195 6.32 -2.54 -4.28
CA LYS A 195 6.03 -3.76 -5.06
C LYS A 195 4.75 -4.48 -4.63
N PHE A 196 4.29 -4.23 -3.40
CA PHE A 196 3.03 -4.79 -2.91
C PHE A 196 1.84 -3.85 -3.19
N LYS A 197 2.09 -2.56 -3.48
CA LYS A 197 1.10 -1.52 -3.79
C LYS A 197 0.70 -1.56 -5.27
N ASN A 198 -0.02 -2.59 -5.69
CA ASN A 198 -0.64 -2.59 -7.02
C ASN A 198 -2.10 -2.97 -6.91
N ASP A 199 -2.93 -1.93 -6.85
CA ASP A 199 -4.16 -1.93 -6.06
C ASP A 199 -5.43 -1.93 -6.90
N THR A 200 -5.34 -2.22 -8.20
CA THR A 200 -6.59 -2.43 -8.95
C THR A 200 -6.82 -3.93 -9.11
N HIS A 201 -8.02 -4.35 -8.71
CA HIS A 201 -8.58 -5.65 -9.12
C HIS A 201 -9.13 -5.61 -10.55
N MET A 202 -8.85 -4.52 -11.29
CA MET A 202 -9.34 -4.32 -12.64
C MET A 202 -8.38 -5.03 -13.59
N ALA A 203 -8.89 -6.05 -14.29
CA ALA A 203 -8.27 -6.44 -15.55
C ALA A 203 -8.16 -5.17 -16.40
N ASN A 204 -6.98 -4.92 -16.97
CA ASN A 204 -6.71 -3.78 -17.86
C ASN A 204 -6.57 -2.41 -17.16
N SER A 205 -6.00 -2.41 -15.95
CA SER A 205 -5.59 -1.21 -15.20
C SER A 205 -4.65 -0.29 -15.98
N TYR A 206 -4.81 1.04 -15.83
CA TYR A 206 -3.90 2.03 -16.40
C TYR A 206 -2.88 2.56 -15.38
N LEU A 207 -2.93 2.11 -14.11
CA LEU A 207 -1.89 2.40 -13.13
C LEU A 207 -0.51 2.00 -13.64
N ARG A 208 0.47 2.85 -13.31
CA ARG A 208 1.87 2.54 -13.55
C ARG A 208 2.38 1.50 -12.54
N ASP A 209 3.31 0.66 -12.97
CA ASP A 209 4.04 -0.25 -12.10
C ASP A 209 4.93 0.57 -11.15
N LYS A 210 4.56 0.60 -9.87
CA LYS A 210 5.24 1.36 -8.82
C LYS A 210 6.66 0.88 -8.51
N THR A 211 7.09 -0.25 -9.09
CA THR A 211 8.49 -0.73 -8.98
C THR A 211 9.39 -0.17 -10.07
N LYS A 212 8.82 0.51 -11.07
CA LYS A 212 9.53 0.99 -12.25
C LYS A 212 9.86 2.47 -12.18
N ILE A 213 10.90 2.82 -12.92
CA ILE A 213 11.26 4.21 -13.20
C ILE A 213 10.86 4.52 -14.63
N TYR A 214 9.99 5.50 -14.82
CA TYR A 214 9.54 5.96 -16.12
C TYR A 214 10.30 7.24 -16.49
N SER A 215 10.81 7.33 -17.71
CA SER A 215 11.42 8.55 -18.24
C SER A 215 10.66 9.02 -19.46
N TYR A 216 10.47 10.33 -19.55
CA TYR A 216 9.76 10.99 -20.64
C TYR A 216 10.67 12.03 -21.29
N SER A 217 10.72 12.03 -22.62
CA SER A 217 11.30 13.11 -23.41
C SER A 217 10.27 14.21 -23.55
N THR A 218 10.63 15.44 -23.17
CA THR A 218 9.76 16.63 -23.23
C THR A 218 10.44 17.74 -24.04
N LYS A 219 9.69 18.80 -24.39
CA LYS A 219 10.27 19.99 -25.06
C LYS A 219 11.39 20.66 -24.24
N GLN A 220 11.43 20.46 -22.92
CA GLN A 220 12.38 21.11 -22.00
C GLN A 220 13.51 20.18 -21.53
N GLY A 221 13.50 18.90 -21.91
CA GLY A 221 14.48 17.91 -21.45
C GLY A 221 13.82 16.61 -21.00
N THR A 222 14.48 15.88 -20.11
CA THR A 222 14.01 14.60 -19.58
C THR A 222 13.31 14.77 -18.24
N ALA A 223 12.07 14.28 -18.16
CA ALA A 223 11.36 14.09 -16.89
C ALA A 223 11.47 12.63 -16.46
N THR A 224 11.83 12.39 -15.20
CA THR A 224 11.87 11.05 -14.60
C THR A 224 10.82 10.96 -13.49
N LEU A 225 10.00 9.91 -13.55
CA LEU A 225 8.93 9.61 -12.63
C LEU A 225 9.28 8.30 -11.88
N LYS A 226 9.41 8.38 -10.55
CA LYS A 226 9.74 7.24 -9.70
C LYS A 226 8.81 7.22 -8.49
N PHE A 227 8.26 6.06 -8.17
CA PHE A 227 7.46 5.89 -6.95
C PHE A 227 8.37 5.57 -5.78
N GLU A 228 8.41 6.43 -4.77
CA GLU A 228 9.33 6.29 -3.64
C GLU A 228 8.81 6.99 -2.38
N GLU A 229 9.40 6.64 -1.24
CA GLU A 229 9.13 7.28 0.04
C GLU A 229 9.66 8.71 0.01
N VAL A 230 8.77 9.66 0.29
CA VAL A 230 9.05 11.09 0.32
C VAL A 230 9.41 11.46 1.76
N PRO A 231 10.54 12.17 1.98
CA PRO A 231 10.86 12.65 3.31
C PRO A 231 9.81 13.65 3.81
N VAL A 232 9.71 13.82 5.13
CA VAL A 232 8.84 14.85 5.70
C VAL A 232 9.26 16.23 5.18
N ILE A 233 8.33 16.93 4.52
CA ILE A 233 8.55 18.27 3.94
C ILE A 233 7.61 19.23 4.65
N GLU A 234 8.17 20.27 5.26
CA GLU A 234 7.41 21.31 5.98
C GLU A 234 6.46 20.74 7.06
N GLY A 235 6.86 19.65 7.71
CA GLY A 235 6.06 18.97 8.72
C GLY A 235 4.99 18.03 8.17
N ASN A 236 4.85 17.93 6.85
CA ASN A 236 3.94 17.00 6.20
C ASN A 236 4.63 15.67 5.90
N ASP A 237 4.02 14.58 6.34
CA ASP A 237 4.41 13.22 5.97
C ASP A 237 3.59 12.82 4.74
N PHE A 238 4.29 12.59 3.63
CA PHE A 238 3.67 12.24 2.36
C PHE A 238 3.71 10.74 2.09
N GLY A 239 4.45 9.96 2.88
CA GLY A 239 4.68 8.55 2.65
C GLY A 239 5.22 8.28 1.24
N PHE A 240 4.70 7.23 0.58
CA PHE A 240 5.08 6.91 -0.78
C PHE A 240 4.28 7.70 -1.80
N MET A 241 4.99 8.36 -2.73
CA MET A 241 4.38 9.11 -3.82
C MET A 241 5.12 8.89 -5.13
N TRP A 242 4.47 9.24 -6.24
CA TRP A 242 5.17 9.47 -7.49
C TRP A 242 5.98 10.76 -7.39
N VAL A 243 7.28 10.68 -7.60
CA VAL A 243 8.20 11.81 -7.57
C VAL A 243 8.71 12.07 -8.98
N THR A 244 8.35 13.22 -9.54
CA THR A 244 8.87 13.70 -10.82
C THR A 244 10.09 14.57 -10.60
N ARG A 245 11.16 14.31 -11.34
CA ARG A 245 12.35 15.15 -11.40
C ARG A 245 12.63 15.53 -12.86
N THR A 246 12.89 16.80 -13.11
CA THR A 246 13.25 17.29 -14.44
C THR A 246 14.67 17.85 -14.45
N ASP A 247 15.39 17.63 -15.54
CA ASP A 247 16.79 18.01 -15.73
C ASP A 247 17.00 19.52 -15.91
N TRP A 248 16.00 20.25 -16.40
CA TRP A 248 16.16 21.66 -16.78
C TRP A 248 16.01 22.67 -15.64
N ASN A 249 15.28 22.34 -14.56
CA ASN A 249 15.10 23.26 -13.42
C ASN A 249 15.32 22.60 -12.04
N SER A 250 15.70 21.31 -11.99
CA SER A 250 15.80 20.55 -10.74
C SER A 250 14.52 20.53 -9.89
N ALA A 251 13.36 20.90 -10.46
CA ALA A 251 12.09 20.88 -9.78
C ALA A 251 11.71 19.43 -9.46
N THR A 252 11.22 19.26 -8.23
CA THR A 252 10.64 18.02 -7.76
C THR A 252 9.15 18.24 -7.60
N THR A 253 8.34 17.40 -8.24
CA THR A 253 6.88 17.45 -8.12
C THR A 253 6.40 16.13 -7.53
N LEU A 254 5.59 16.23 -6.47
CA LEU A 254 4.96 15.08 -5.83
C LEU A 254 3.60 14.83 -6.45
N LEU A 255 3.30 13.58 -6.75
CA LEU A 255 2.13 13.19 -7.53
C LEU A 255 1.43 11.98 -6.89
N VAL A 256 0.11 12.01 -6.92
CA VAL A 256 -0.79 10.94 -6.47
C VAL A 256 -1.40 10.31 -7.71
N GLU A 257 -1.53 8.99 -7.72
CA GLU A 257 -2.22 8.23 -8.77
C GLU A 257 -3.20 7.28 -8.10
N ASN A 258 -4.49 7.39 -8.43
CA ASN A 258 -5.54 6.55 -7.88
C ASN A 258 -6.48 6.08 -8.98
N GLU A 259 -6.70 4.78 -9.07
CA GLU A 259 -7.61 4.19 -10.05
C GLU A 259 -8.75 3.48 -9.35
N THR A 260 -9.96 3.84 -9.76
CA THR A 260 -11.22 3.27 -9.30
C THR A 260 -11.92 2.59 -10.47
N LYS A 261 -13.03 1.89 -10.18
CA LYS A 261 -13.91 1.32 -11.22
C LYS A 261 -14.49 2.37 -12.18
N ASP A 262 -14.47 3.65 -11.82
CA ASP A 262 -15.13 4.74 -12.54
C ASP A 262 -14.11 5.62 -13.29
N ALA A 263 -12.90 5.80 -12.73
CA ALA A 263 -11.86 6.63 -13.32
C ALA A 263 -10.45 6.36 -12.79
N LEU A 264 -9.44 6.70 -13.59
CA LEU A 264 -8.08 6.97 -13.13
C LEU A 264 -7.93 8.47 -12.87
N ILE A 265 -7.40 8.81 -11.69
CA ILE A 265 -7.17 10.17 -11.23
C ILE A 265 -5.67 10.34 -10.97
N TYR A 266 -5.12 11.46 -11.42
CA TYR A 266 -3.73 11.85 -11.21
C TYR A 266 -3.65 13.30 -10.75
N GLY A 267 -2.78 13.63 -9.81
CA GLY A 267 -2.78 14.99 -9.28
C GLY A 267 -1.73 15.29 -8.25
N LEU A 268 -1.78 16.54 -7.76
CA LEU A 268 -0.91 17.03 -6.70
C LEU A 268 -1.48 16.67 -5.33
N PRO A 269 -0.63 16.34 -4.35
CA PRO A 269 -1.09 16.14 -2.98
C PRO A 269 -1.71 17.42 -2.40
N TYR A 270 -2.80 17.29 -1.65
CA TYR A 270 -3.51 18.39 -0.99
C TYR A 270 -4.00 19.52 -1.91
N SER A 271 -4.04 19.29 -3.23
CA SER A 271 -4.36 20.31 -4.23
C SER A 271 -5.27 19.71 -5.29
N GLU A 272 -5.07 20.10 -6.54
CA GLU A 272 -5.89 19.70 -7.68
C GLU A 272 -5.52 18.29 -8.15
N ALA A 273 -6.56 17.54 -8.51
CA ALA A 273 -6.43 16.26 -9.18
C ALA A 273 -7.26 16.28 -10.46
N GLU A 274 -6.75 15.61 -11.47
CA GLU A 274 -7.32 15.53 -12.80
C GLU A 274 -7.76 14.10 -13.08
N THR A 275 -8.89 13.98 -13.78
CA THR A 275 -9.31 12.70 -14.33
C THR A 275 -8.48 12.44 -15.58
N GLU A 276 -7.72 11.35 -15.60
CA GLU A 276 -6.90 10.97 -16.77
C GLU A 276 -7.69 10.10 -17.75
N ILE A 277 -8.59 9.25 -17.24
CA ILE A 277 -9.45 8.41 -18.08
C ILE A 277 -10.65 7.91 -17.26
N VAL A 278 -11.79 7.69 -17.92
CA VAL A 278 -13.04 7.21 -17.29
C VAL A 278 -13.50 5.86 -17.83
N TYR A 279 -14.12 5.06 -16.97
CA TYR A 279 -14.60 3.72 -17.23
C TYR A 279 -16.13 3.64 -17.33
N PRO A 280 -16.71 2.80 -18.23
CA PRO A 280 -16.00 1.97 -19.20
C PRO A 280 -15.34 2.80 -20.31
N ILE A 281 -14.28 2.24 -20.90
CA ILE A 281 -13.56 2.84 -22.04
C ILE A 281 -14.45 2.77 -23.28
N GLN A 282 -14.88 3.93 -23.78
CA GLN A 282 -15.78 4.02 -24.93
C GLN A 282 -15.53 5.28 -25.74
N VAL A 283 -15.36 5.15 -27.06
CA VAL A 283 -15.21 6.32 -27.96
C VAL A 283 -16.45 7.21 -27.89
N GLY A 284 -16.22 8.53 -27.84
CA GLY A 284 -17.24 9.57 -27.68
C GLY A 284 -17.62 9.84 -26.23
N LYS A 285 -17.10 9.07 -25.26
CA LYS A 285 -17.34 9.34 -23.84
C LYS A 285 -16.56 10.58 -23.40
N THR A 286 -17.27 11.50 -22.76
CA THR A 286 -16.71 12.75 -22.25
C THR A 286 -16.57 12.72 -20.73
N PHE A 287 -15.64 13.52 -20.21
CA PHE A 287 -15.43 13.72 -18.78
C PHE A 287 -14.76 15.07 -18.52
N GLU A 288 -15.00 15.61 -17.33
CA GLU A 288 -14.36 16.85 -16.89
C GLU A 288 -13.01 16.55 -16.25
N ASN A 289 -12.02 17.36 -16.61
CA ASN A 289 -10.70 17.35 -15.98
C ASN A 289 -10.64 18.43 -14.89
N GLY A 290 -10.03 18.09 -13.76
CA GLY A 290 -9.74 19.04 -12.69
C GLY A 290 -10.92 19.34 -11.75
N LEU A 291 -10.58 19.80 -10.54
CA LEU A 291 -11.54 20.39 -9.60
C LEU A 291 -11.65 21.92 -9.74
N GLY A 292 -10.66 22.56 -10.38
CA GLY A 292 -10.53 24.01 -10.59
C GLY A 292 -11.04 24.48 -11.97
N GLU A 293 -10.13 24.78 -12.90
CA GLU A 293 -10.48 25.10 -14.29
C GLU A 293 -10.93 23.81 -15.01
N ARG A 294 -12.23 23.73 -15.29
CA ARG A 294 -12.85 22.56 -15.90
C ARG A 294 -12.76 22.65 -17.41
N TYR A 295 -12.06 21.69 -18.00
CA TYR A 295 -12.05 21.48 -19.44
C TYR A 295 -12.56 20.08 -19.74
N THR A 296 -13.36 19.97 -20.80
CA THR A 296 -13.92 18.68 -21.24
C THR A 296 -12.87 17.88 -22.02
N SER A 297 -12.68 16.63 -21.62
CA SER A 297 -11.97 15.60 -22.39
C SER A 297 -12.92 14.63 -23.04
N THR A 298 -12.54 14.09 -24.20
CA THR A 298 -13.27 13.06 -24.94
C THR A 298 -12.36 11.91 -25.30
N ILE A 299 -12.79 10.67 -25.04
CA ILE A 299 -12.14 9.49 -25.60
C ILE A 299 -12.40 9.48 -27.12
N THR A 300 -11.41 9.79 -27.93
CA THR A 300 -11.54 9.92 -29.39
C THR A 300 -11.07 8.70 -30.15
N GLY A 301 -10.36 7.77 -29.50
CA GLY A 301 -9.92 6.54 -30.15
C GLY A 301 -9.51 5.45 -29.16
N VAL A 302 -9.68 4.21 -29.58
CA VAL A 302 -9.19 3.02 -28.86
C VAL A 302 -8.35 2.16 -29.80
N ASN A 303 -7.47 1.31 -29.27
CA ASN A 303 -6.56 0.47 -30.05
C ASN A 303 -5.68 1.27 -31.03
N LYS A 304 -5.27 2.46 -30.61
CA LYS A 304 -4.43 3.34 -31.40
C LYS A 304 -3.01 2.84 -31.37
N THR A 305 -2.36 2.91 -32.54
CA THR A 305 -0.92 2.69 -32.64
C THR A 305 -0.19 3.98 -32.31
N VAL A 306 0.67 3.94 -31.30
CA VAL A 306 1.46 5.08 -30.83
C VAL A 306 2.92 4.64 -30.77
N ASN A 307 3.78 5.38 -31.48
CA ASN A 307 5.22 5.18 -31.41
C ASN A 307 5.80 6.16 -30.38
N THR A 308 6.57 5.64 -29.44
CA THR A 308 7.41 6.43 -28.52
C THR A 308 8.87 5.98 -28.65
N PRO A 309 9.85 6.74 -28.12
CA PRO A 309 11.24 6.32 -28.12
C PRO A 309 11.48 5.02 -27.33
N TYR A 310 10.65 4.72 -26.31
CA TYR A 310 10.73 3.46 -25.58
C TYR A 310 10.30 2.26 -26.44
N LYS A 311 9.08 2.30 -27.00
CA LYS A 311 8.57 1.25 -27.91
C LYS A 311 7.31 1.67 -28.65
N LYS A 312 6.87 0.81 -29.56
CA LYS A 312 5.55 0.89 -30.21
C LYS A 312 4.47 0.26 -29.33
N PHE A 313 3.39 1.01 -29.10
CA PHE A 313 2.15 0.55 -28.48
C PHE A 313 1.05 0.41 -29.53
N THR A 314 0.16 -0.56 -29.38
CA THR A 314 -0.94 -0.83 -30.34
C THR A 314 -2.32 -0.84 -29.70
N ASN A 315 -2.37 -0.72 -28.37
CA ASN A 315 -3.57 -0.75 -27.55
C ASN A 315 -3.82 0.61 -26.86
N ALA A 316 -3.30 1.71 -27.41
CA ALA A 316 -3.46 3.01 -26.76
C ALA A 316 -4.88 3.54 -26.89
N VAL A 317 -5.36 4.20 -25.83
CA VAL A 317 -6.56 5.03 -25.86
C VAL A 317 -6.13 6.47 -26.14
N GLU A 318 -6.72 7.09 -27.16
CA GLU A 318 -6.53 8.50 -27.48
C GLU A 318 -7.62 9.33 -26.79
N ILE A 319 -7.20 10.32 -26.02
CA ILE A 319 -8.06 11.32 -25.41
C ILE A 319 -7.73 12.67 -26.05
N THR A 320 -8.76 13.43 -26.43
CA THR A 320 -8.64 14.80 -26.91
C THR A 320 -9.29 15.75 -25.91
N ILE A 321 -8.56 16.80 -25.54
CA ILE A 321 -9.03 17.91 -24.72
C ILE A 321 -9.77 18.91 -25.63
N GLU A 322 -10.79 19.61 -25.13
CA GLU A 322 -11.58 20.57 -25.92
C GLU A 322 -10.75 21.69 -26.58
N SER A 323 -9.61 22.06 -26.00
CA SER A 323 -8.64 23.02 -26.55
C SER A 323 -7.77 22.44 -27.68
N GLY A 324 -7.88 21.14 -27.96
CA GLY A 324 -7.29 20.46 -29.11
C GLY A 324 -6.05 19.60 -28.79
N GLU A 325 -5.50 19.70 -27.58
CA GLU A 325 -4.43 18.83 -27.10
C GLU A 325 -4.89 17.37 -27.05
N LYS A 326 -3.92 16.46 -27.15
CA LYS A 326 -4.18 15.02 -27.09
C LYS A 326 -3.22 14.32 -26.17
N TYR A 327 -3.66 13.24 -25.55
CA TYR A 327 -2.78 12.31 -24.87
C TYR A 327 -3.21 10.87 -25.09
N TYR A 328 -2.26 9.96 -24.89
CA TYR A 328 -2.41 8.54 -25.20
C TYR A 328 -2.12 7.72 -23.95
N MET A 329 -3.13 7.00 -23.50
CA MET A 329 -3.09 6.14 -22.30
C MET A 329 -2.88 4.68 -22.71
N VAL A 330 -2.05 3.94 -21.96
CA VAL A 330 -1.81 2.51 -22.18
C VAL A 330 -1.88 1.77 -20.84
N GLU A 331 -2.59 0.64 -20.84
CA GLU A 331 -2.71 -0.27 -19.70
C GLU A 331 -1.33 -0.65 -19.12
N GLY A 332 -1.13 -0.47 -17.81
CA GLY A 332 0.14 -0.70 -17.10
C GLY A 332 1.22 0.38 -17.27
N TYR A 333 0.99 1.41 -18.09
CA TYR A 333 1.95 2.50 -18.36
C TYR A 333 1.40 3.90 -18.10
N GLY A 334 0.09 4.05 -17.88
CA GLY A 334 -0.57 5.36 -17.82
C GLY A 334 -0.40 6.13 -19.14
N SER A 335 -0.21 7.44 -19.05
CA SER A 335 0.06 8.28 -20.23
C SER A 335 1.45 7.99 -20.80
N VAL A 336 1.52 7.66 -22.10
CA VAL A 336 2.77 7.35 -22.82
C VAL A 336 3.18 8.44 -23.82
N LYS A 337 2.25 9.32 -24.21
CA LYS A 337 2.50 10.42 -25.14
C LYS A 337 1.45 11.51 -25.02
N SER A 338 1.85 12.76 -25.19
CA SER A 338 0.96 13.92 -25.33
C SER A 338 1.39 14.84 -26.47
N LEU A 339 0.40 15.50 -27.06
CA LEU A 339 0.53 16.45 -28.17
C LEU A 339 -0.16 17.76 -27.79
N ASP A 340 0.39 18.89 -28.24
CA ASP A 340 -0.30 20.17 -28.16
C ASP A 340 -1.41 20.28 -29.23
N ALA A 341 -2.19 21.37 -29.20
CA ALA A 341 -3.28 21.60 -30.14
C ALA A 341 -2.84 21.71 -31.61
N LYS A 342 -1.54 21.88 -31.89
CA LYS A 342 -0.97 21.88 -33.24
C LYS A 342 -0.49 20.49 -33.67
N GLY A 343 -0.58 19.50 -32.78
CA GLY A 343 -0.14 18.13 -33.01
C GLY A 343 1.36 17.92 -32.78
N GLU A 344 2.09 18.88 -32.21
CA GLU A 344 3.50 18.69 -31.87
C GLU A 344 3.63 17.90 -30.58
N THR A 345 4.61 16.98 -30.50
CA THR A 345 4.89 16.21 -29.28
C THR A 345 5.27 17.14 -28.13
N VAL A 346 4.56 17.02 -27.01
CA VAL A 346 4.84 17.72 -25.75
C VAL A 346 5.65 16.83 -24.82
N SER A 347 5.24 15.58 -24.67
CA SER A 347 5.89 14.56 -23.85
C SER A 347 5.72 13.18 -24.49
N GLU A 348 6.74 12.32 -24.42
CA GLU A 348 6.63 10.93 -24.83
C GLU A 348 7.56 10.01 -24.03
N LEU A 349 7.06 8.81 -23.72
CA LEU A 349 7.75 7.82 -22.90
C LEU A 349 9.02 7.33 -23.61
N SER A 350 10.17 7.58 -23.01
CA SER A 350 11.49 7.28 -23.56
C SER A 350 12.18 6.09 -22.91
N SER A 351 11.89 5.78 -21.65
CA SER A 351 12.38 4.55 -21.02
C SER A 351 11.52 4.07 -19.85
N VAL A 352 11.56 2.76 -19.59
CA VAL A 352 11.03 2.14 -18.36
C VAL A 352 12.09 1.17 -17.84
N LYS A 353 12.55 1.36 -16.60
CA LYS A 353 13.59 0.53 -15.95
C LYS A 353 13.01 -0.23 -14.77
#